data_AF-A0A842HCS4-F1
#
_entry.id   AF-A0A842HCS4-F1
#
_cell.length_a   1.000
_cell.length_b   1.000
_cell.length_c   1.000
_cell.angle_alpha   90.00
_cell.angle_beta   90.00
_cell.angle_gamma   90.00
#
_symmetry.space_group_name_H-M   'P 1'
#
loop_
_entity.id
_entity.type
_entity.pdbx_description
1 polymer ?
#
loop_
_entity_poly.entity_id
_entity_poly.type
_entity_poly.pdbx_seq_one_letter_code
_entity_poly.pdbx_strand_id
1 'polypeptide(L)'
;MSSASMFWRSVEEIGFGARDAALQRYLGESYEHIHPYLMPCSGLTKSIACERTREGHYCKYRIADVPEEDGTYAALCDEHFCTTKFYSREELVRYTINPQILLPAIARCLGLHPQINSIANDVWRLGQVPGTPTVTPVMFTRVKDACAMKRVLQLLIVEEIHRFVLVTPTSRHYMGGHCASLLSRMERQVLPLEEVTEMNGHEPVLTEAGGVRWQNVKELVGGATVLGATFPTPSGADWHDLSLVFRDGHTVMASIGSVRETYTFQDMGMVNRNTLTPDEQWQLLYHFAEEMGVFTWRSQHADHRNKKRKGRLASRLRAFFGITGNPFAYRREDGGWEAIFNIRIES
;
A
#
# COMPACT_ATOMS: atom_id res chain seq x y z
N MET A 1 19.93 19.17 5.61
CA MET A 1 18.80 18.30 5.21
C MET A 1 18.45 18.64 3.77
N SER A 2 18.08 17.65 2.95
CA SER A 2 17.62 17.93 1.58
C SER A 2 16.29 18.70 1.60
N SER A 3 16.00 19.46 0.53
CA SER A 3 14.70 20.13 0.35
C SER A 3 13.53 19.14 0.47
N ALA A 4 13.69 17.92 -0.07
CA ALA A 4 12.72 16.84 0.05
C ALA A 4 12.45 16.41 1.50
N SER A 5 13.49 16.22 2.31
CA SER A 5 13.32 15.83 3.72
C SER A 5 12.65 16.94 4.54
N MET A 6 12.93 18.22 4.24
CA MET A 6 12.19 19.33 4.85
C MET A 6 10.72 19.33 4.44
N PHE A 7 10.42 19.17 3.14
CA PHE A 7 9.04 19.11 2.66
C PHE A 7 8.23 17.99 3.34
N TRP A 8 8.74 16.75 3.37
CA TRP A 8 7.99 15.63 3.93
C TRP A 8 7.83 15.69 5.45
N ARG A 9 8.82 16.23 6.18
CA ARG A 9 8.64 16.54 7.61
C ARG A 9 7.54 17.58 7.83
N SER A 10 7.49 18.58 6.97
CA SER A 10 6.45 19.62 7.04
C SER A 10 5.06 19.02 6.83
N VAL A 11 4.91 18.08 5.90
CA VAL A 11 3.64 17.35 5.70
C VAL A 11 3.16 16.70 7.00
N GLU A 12 4.05 16.08 7.78
CA GLU A 12 3.74 15.47 9.09
C GLU A 12 3.32 16.50 10.15
N GLU A 13 4.05 17.61 10.22
CA GLU A 13 3.92 18.60 11.29
C GLU A 13 2.71 19.53 11.13
N ILE A 14 2.28 19.82 9.90
CA ILE A 14 1.11 20.66 9.59
C ILE A 14 -0.22 19.98 9.98
N GLY A 15 -0.19 18.72 10.40
CA GLY A 15 -1.37 17.86 10.57
C GLY A 15 -2.43 18.26 11.61
N PHE A 16 -2.32 19.39 12.32
CA PHE A 16 -3.43 19.94 13.11
C PHE A 16 -3.97 21.27 12.58
N GLY A 17 -3.36 21.83 11.54
CA GLY A 17 -3.68 23.12 10.99
C GLY A 17 -3.00 24.27 11.74
N ALA A 18 -2.28 25.13 11.01
CA ALA A 18 -1.59 26.29 11.56
C ALA A 18 -1.87 27.54 10.73
N ARG A 19 -1.66 28.73 11.29
CA ARG A 19 -1.81 29.99 10.54
C ARG A 19 -0.75 30.09 9.46
N ASP A 20 -1.10 30.78 8.38
CA ASP A 20 -0.20 31.07 7.27
C ASP A 20 1.15 31.64 7.72
N ALA A 21 1.12 32.74 8.48
CA ALA A 21 2.33 33.38 9.01
C ALA A 21 3.16 32.47 9.94
N ALA A 22 2.52 31.53 10.65
CA ALA A 22 3.23 30.57 11.49
C ALA A 22 3.92 29.50 10.63
N LEU A 23 3.25 29.04 9.56
CA LEU A 23 3.83 28.12 8.58
C LEU A 23 5.00 28.75 7.84
N GLN A 24 4.86 29.97 7.32
CA GLN A 24 5.95 30.69 6.65
C GLN A 24 7.17 30.84 7.56
N ARG A 25 6.97 31.25 8.82
CA ARG A 25 8.05 31.40 9.81
C ARG A 25 8.73 30.07 10.14
N TYR A 26 7.96 29.00 10.26
CA TYR A 26 8.47 27.68 10.63
C TYR A 26 9.21 26.99 9.47
N LEU A 27 8.69 27.13 8.25
CA LEU A 27 9.17 26.40 7.07
C LEU A 27 10.20 27.18 6.25
N GLY A 28 10.26 28.50 6.39
CA GLY A 28 11.16 29.36 5.63
C GLY A 28 11.02 29.12 4.13
N GLU A 29 12.13 28.88 3.44
CA GLU A 29 12.17 28.61 1.99
C GLU A 29 11.36 27.37 1.57
N SER A 30 11.14 26.40 2.48
CA SER A 30 10.33 25.21 2.17
C SER A 30 8.83 25.51 2.05
N TYR A 31 8.40 26.72 2.45
CA TYR A 31 7.01 27.16 2.37
C TYR A 31 6.49 27.13 0.92
N GLU A 32 7.30 27.56 -0.05
CA GLU A 32 6.88 27.62 -1.45
C GLU A 32 6.54 26.24 -2.02
N HIS A 33 7.25 25.19 -1.59
CA HIS A 33 6.99 23.82 -2.04
C HIS A 33 5.69 23.26 -1.45
N ILE A 34 5.34 23.62 -0.20
CA ILE A 34 4.17 23.07 0.49
C ILE A 34 2.89 23.86 0.27
N HIS A 35 2.99 25.16 0.00
CA HIS A 35 1.85 26.05 -0.13
C HIS A 35 0.77 25.54 -1.12
N PRO A 36 1.10 24.99 -2.30
CA PRO A 36 0.11 24.42 -3.22
C PRO A 36 -0.67 23.23 -2.67
N TYR A 37 -0.14 22.56 -1.63
CA TYR A 37 -0.75 21.42 -0.97
C TYR A 37 -1.55 21.81 0.27
N LEU A 38 -1.72 23.10 0.56
CA LEU A 38 -2.48 23.57 1.70
C LEU A 38 -3.95 23.80 1.32
N MET A 39 -4.85 23.57 2.27
CA MET A 39 -6.24 23.98 2.20
C MET A 39 -6.65 24.70 3.48
N PRO A 40 -7.53 25.71 3.39
CA PRO A 40 -8.07 26.38 4.57
C PRO A 40 -8.94 25.43 5.39
N CYS A 41 -8.76 25.47 6.71
CA CYS A 41 -9.63 24.83 7.68
C CYS A 41 -10.89 25.68 7.90
N SER A 42 -12.01 25.04 8.24
CA SER A 42 -13.25 25.74 8.57
C SER A 42 -13.18 26.60 9.85
N GLY A 43 -12.23 26.32 10.74
CA GLY A 43 -12.04 27.03 12.00
C GLY A 43 -10.89 28.04 11.97
N LEU A 44 -11.13 29.21 12.56
CA LEU A 44 -10.12 30.23 12.79
C LEU A 44 -9.20 29.88 13.98
N THR A 45 -8.04 30.53 14.02
CA THR A 45 -7.14 30.48 15.17
C THR A 45 -7.77 31.15 16.38
N LYS A 46 -7.81 30.41 17.49
CA LYS A 46 -8.36 30.90 18.77
C LYS A 46 -7.31 31.49 19.71
N SER A 47 -6.03 31.23 19.46
CA SER A 47 -4.94 31.76 20.28
C SER A 47 -3.63 31.87 19.51
N ILE A 48 -2.84 32.90 19.80
CA ILE A 48 -1.53 33.18 19.20
C ILE A 48 -0.52 33.40 20.33
N ALA A 49 0.73 32.98 20.18
CA ALA A 49 1.77 33.30 21.17
C ALA A 49 1.94 34.83 21.31
N CYS A 50 1.97 35.37 22.54
CA CYS A 50 2.35 36.79 22.74
C CYS A 50 3.88 36.93 22.56
N GLU A 51 4.31 38.14 22.24
CA GLU A 51 5.70 38.62 22.25
C GLU A 51 6.46 38.33 23.56
N ARG A 52 5.74 38.19 24.68
CA ARG A 52 6.30 37.82 25.98
C ARG A 52 6.53 36.31 26.15
N THR A 53 6.21 35.50 25.15
CA THR A 53 6.53 34.06 25.16
C THR A 53 8.03 33.87 25.04
N ARG A 54 8.62 33.11 25.98
CA ARG A 54 10.04 32.76 26.01
C ARG A 54 10.24 31.43 26.72
N GLU A 55 11.46 30.91 26.71
CA GLU A 55 11.77 29.68 27.42
C GLU A 55 11.38 29.78 28.91
N GLY A 56 10.63 28.79 29.41
CA GLY A 56 10.09 28.79 30.78
C GLY A 56 8.89 29.71 31.04
N HIS A 57 8.39 30.44 30.04
CA HIS A 57 7.26 31.37 30.20
C HIS A 57 6.37 31.42 28.96
N TYR A 58 5.13 30.95 29.08
CA TYR A 58 4.19 30.88 27.97
C TYR A 58 3.00 31.84 28.16
N CYS A 59 3.05 32.98 27.47
CA CYS A 59 1.97 33.96 27.42
C CYS A 59 1.29 33.92 26.05
N LYS A 60 -0.04 33.95 25.98
CA LYS A 60 -0.78 33.91 24.71
C LYS A 60 -1.78 35.05 24.60
N TYR A 61 -2.04 35.43 23.36
CA TYR A 61 -3.23 36.19 22.98
C TYR A 61 -4.39 35.22 22.75
N ARG A 62 -5.54 35.50 23.36
CA ARG A 62 -6.83 34.89 23.05
C ARG A 62 -7.53 35.72 21.98
N ILE A 63 -8.04 35.05 20.96
CA ILE A 63 -8.77 35.71 19.87
C ILE A 63 -10.26 35.79 20.24
N ALA A 64 -10.83 36.99 20.17
CA ALA A 64 -12.22 37.29 20.44
C ALA A 64 -12.82 38.09 19.27
N ASP A 65 -14.08 37.80 18.95
CA ASP A 65 -14.85 38.59 17.99
C ASP A 65 -15.05 40.02 18.51
N VAL A 66 -14.95 41.02 17.63
CA VAL A 66 -15.30 42.41 17.93
C VAL A 66 -16.74 42.64 17.45
N PRO A 67 -17.73 42.78 18.35
CA PRO A 67 -19.14 42.84 17.94
C PRO A 67 -19.49 44.03 17.05
N GLU A 68 -18.72 45.12 17.15
CA GLU A 68 -18.98 46.39 16.47
C GLU A 68 -18.29 46.49 15.10
N GLU A 69 -17.39 45.55 14.76
CA GLU A 69 -16.64 45.53 13.51
C GLU A 69 -16.65 44.12 12.90
N ASP A 70 -17.53 43.91 11.91
CA ASP A 70 -17.63 42.61 11.24
C ASP A 70 -16.32 42.23 10.53
N GLY A 71 -15.88 40.99 10.71
CA GLY A 71 -14.62 40.48 10.16
C GLY A 71 -13.36 40.89 10.93
N THR A 72 -13.46 41.69 11.99
CA THR A 72 -12.35 42.08 12.87
C THR A 72 -12.33 41.27 14.16
N TYR A 73 -11.14 40.84 14.57
CA TYR A 73 -10.93 40.03 15.77
C TYR A 73 -9.86 40.67 16.66
N ALA A 74 -10.14 40.76 17.96
CA ALA A 74 -9.22 41.26 18.96
C ALA A 74 -8.39 40.12 19.57
N ALA A 75 -7.08 40.34 19.66
CA ALA A 75 -6.13 39.47 20.33
C ALA A 75 -5.82 40.04 21.72
N LEU A 76 -6.42 39.42 22.74
CA LEU A 76 -6.37 39.84 24.13
C LEU A 76 -5.30 39.04 24.88
N CYS A 77 -4.33 39.72 25.49
CA CYS A 77 -3.29 39.07 26.27
C CYS A 77 -3.87 38.43 27.54
N ASP A 78 -3.59 37.14 27.75
CA ASP A 78 -4.05 36.42 28.94
C ASP A 78 -3.46 36.97 30.25
N GLU A 79 -2.27 37.56 30.21
CA GLU A 79 -1.62 38.18 31.37
C GLU A 79 -1.86 39.70 31.43
N HIS A 80 -2.60 40.27 30.49
CA HIS A 80 -2.95 41.70 30.43
C HIS A 80 -1.76 42.68 30.35
N PHE A 81 -0.53 42.20 30.10
CA PHE A 81 0.67 43.04 29.96
C PHE A 81 1.04 43.39 28.51
N CYS A 82 0.41 42.75 27.52
CA CYS A 82 0.67 43.03 26.10
C CYS A 82 -0.49 43.87 25.52
N THR A 83 -0.18 44.81 24.62
CA THR A 83 -1.20 45.62 23.93
C THR A 83 -2.12 44.74 23.10
N THR A 84 -3.42 45.06 23.09
CA THR A 84 -4.40 44.43 22.21
C THR A 84 -4.00 44.62 20.75
N LYS A 85 -4.08 43.54 19.96
CA LYS A 85 -3.88 43.57 18.51
C LYS A 85 -5.17 43.23 17.80
N PHE A 86 -5.31 43.69 16.57
CA PHE A 86 -6.46 43.36 15.73
C PHE A 86 -6.00 42.52 14.55
N TYR A 87 -6.83 41.56 14.15
CA TYR A 87 -6.61 40.67 13.03
C TYR A 87 -7.86 40.61 12.18
N SER A 88 -7.66 40.54 10.87
CA SER A 88 -8.71 40.15 9.93
C SER A 88 -9.02 38.65 10.02
N ARG A 89 -10.17 38.25 9.48
CA ARG A 89 -10.52 36.84 9.30
C ARG A 89 -9.43 36.07 8.53
N GLU A 90 -8.90 36.64 7.46
CA GLU A 90 -7.91 36.02 6.57
C GLU A 90 -6.60 35.69 7.31
N GLU A 91 -6.15 36.58 8.19
CA GLU A 91 -4.95 36.37 9.01
C GLU A 91 -5.12 35.29 10.09
N LEU A 92 -6.37 34.93 10.41
CA LEU A 92 -6.69 33.91 11.41
C LEU A 92 -7.01 32.55 10.80
N VAL A 93 -7.15 32.47 9.48
CA VAL A 93 -7.35 31.21 8.76
C VAL A 93 -6.22 30.25 9.09
N ARG A 94 -6.60 29.01 9.36
CA ARG A 94 -5.67 27.90 9.59
C ARG A 94 -5.60 27.08 8.32
N TYR A 95 -4.43 26.59 7.99
CA TYR A 95 -4.18 25.75 6.83
C TYR A 95 -3.72 24.38 7.26
N THR A 96 -4.29 23.35 6.64
CA THR A 96 -3.87 21.95 6.76
C THR A 96 -3.46 21.41 5.40
N ILE A 97 -2.87 20.22 5.38
CA ILE A 97 -2.60 19.51 4.13
C ILE A 97 -3.91 19.14 3.44
N ASN A 98 -3.98 19.41 2.14
CA ASN A 98 -5.05 19.03 1.25
C ASN A 98 -4.78 17.62 0.69
N PRO A 99 -5.47 16.57 1.21
CA PRO A 99 -5.27 15.21 0.71
C PRO A 99 -5.75 15.06 -0.74
N GLN A 100 -6.68 15.89 -1.22
CA GLN A 100 -7.18 15.82 -2.59
C GLN A 100 -6.14 16.25 -3.63
N ILE A 101 -5.13 17.02 -3.23
CA ILE A 101 -4.02 17.44 -4.10
C ILE A 101 -2.78 16.59 -3.85
N LEU A 102 -2.45 16.35 -2.58
CA LEU A 102 -1.22 15.62 -2.21
C LEU A 102 -1.26 14.14 -2.61
N LEU A 103 -2.37 13.43 -2.35
CA LEU A 103 -2.43 11.99 -2.60
C LEU A 103 -2.32 11.64 -4.10
N PRO A 104 -2.99 12.37 -5.02
CA PRO A 104 -2.75 12.19 -6.45
C PRO A 104 -1.30 12.48 -6.88
N ALA A 105 -0.64 13.50 -6.31
CA ALA A 105 0.76 13.79 -6.62
C ALA A 105 1.69 12.64 -6.22
N ILE A 106 1.49 12.07 -5.02
CA ILE A 106 2.22 10.87 -4.57
C ILE A 106 1.93 9.67 -5.49
N ALA A 107 0.67 9.45 -5.86
CA ALA A 107 0.29 8.34 -6.74
C ALA A 107 0.95 8.46 -8.12
N ARG A 108 0.99 9.66 -8.72
CA ARG A 108 1.70 9.93 -9.98
C ARG A 108 3.20 9.70 -9.86
N CYS A 109 3.82 10.22 -8.79
CA CYS A 109 5.24 10.04 -8.50
C CYS A 109 5.65 8.56 -8.47
N LEU A 110 4.80 7.70 -7.89
CA LEU A 110 5.02 6.26 -7.81
C LEU A 110 4.55 5.47 -9.05
N GLY A 111 3.98 6.14 -10.05
CA GLY A 111 3.45 5.51 -11.27
C GLY A 111 2.22 4.61 -11.02
N LEU A 112 1.37 4.96 -10.06
CA LEU A 112 0.18 4.20 -9.70
C LEU A 112 -1.04 4.63 -10.52
N HIS A 113 -1.95 3.68 -10.80
CA HIS A 113 -3.31 4.03 -11.19
C HIS A 113 -4.11 4.44 -9.93
N PRO A 114 -4.57 5.70 -9.81
CA PRO A 114 -5.15 6.19 -8.57
C PRO A 114 -6.46 5.48 -8.21
N GLN A 115 -6.52 4.91 -7.02
CA GLN A 115 -7.75 4.36 -6.40
C GLN A 115 -7.88 4.95 -4.99
N ILE A 116 -7.96 6.28 -4.93
CA ILE A 116 -7.84 7.03 -3.68
C ILE A 116 -9.11 6.90 -2.85
N ASN A 117 -9.00 6.28 -1.69
CA ASN A 117 -10.06 6.24 -0.68
C ASN A 117 -9.48 6.28 0.74
N SER A 118 -10.26 6.79 1.69
CA SER A 118 -9.89 6.77 3.10
C SER A 118 -10.30 5.43 3.72
N ILE A 119 -9.37 4.78 4.41
CA ILE A 119 -9.66 3.61 5.24
C ILE A 119 -9.98 4.05 6.68
N ALA A 120 -9.22 5.03 7.17
CA ALA A 120 -9.42 5.66 8.46
C ALA A 120 -8.86 7.09 8.45
N ASN A 121 -8.99 7.79 9.59
CA ASN A 121 -8.37 9.09 9.78
C ASN A 121 -6.85 9.01 9.53
N ASP A 122 -6.37 9.86 8.63
CA ASP A 122 -4.98 9.91 8.17
C ASP A 122 -4.42 8.58 7.60
N VAL A 123 -5.29 7.68 7.11
CA VAL A 123 -4.91 6.44 6.40
C VAL A 123 -5.70 6.32 5.11
N TRP A 124 -4.99 6.29 3.99
CA TRP A 124 -5.58 6.25 2.65
C TRP A 124 -5.00 5.12 1.82
N ARG A 125 -5.83 4.52 0.97
CA ARG A 125 -5.36 3.71 -0.15
C ARG A 125 -5.03 4.67 -1.29
N LEU A 126 -3.84 4.58 -1.88
CA LEU A 126 -3.46 5.36 -3.06
C LEU A 126 -3.80 4.62 -4.36
N GLY A 127 -3.66 3.31 -4.34
CA GLY A 127 -3.75 2.47 -5.53
C GLY A 127 -3.24 1.07 -5.24
N GLN A 128 -2.71 0.43 -6.28
CA GLN A 128 -2.14 -0.91 -6.21
C GLN A 128 -0.78 -0.89 -6.89
N VAL A 129 0.10 -1.78 -6.45
CA VAL A 129 1.40 -1.96 -7.11
C VAL A 129 1.16 -2.44 -8.55
N PRO A 130 1.69 -1.72 -9.57
CA PRO A 130 1.50 -2.10 -10.96
C PRO A 130 2.32 -3.34 -11.29
N GLY A 131 1.77 -4.23 -12.12
CA GLY A 131 2.49 -5.38 -12.68
C GLY A 131 2.77 -6.52 -11.70
N THR A 132 2.15 -6.54 -10.52
CA THR A 132 2.27 -7.67 -9.59
C THR A 132 1.16 -8.70 -9.80
N PRO A 133 1.46 -10.01 -9.78
CA PRO A 133 0.46 -11.08 -9.98
C PRO A 133 -0.58 -11.16 -8.86
N THR A 134 -0.31 -10.48 -7.74
CA THR A 134 -1.22 -10.36 -6.61
C THR A 134 -1.52 -8.89 -6.35
N VAL A 135 -2.77 -8.60 -5.99
CA VAL A 135 -3.19 -7.25 -5.64
C VAL A 135 -2.50 -6.83 -4.35
N THR A 136 -1.50 -5.97 -4.46
CA THR A 136 -0.84 -5.35 -3.32
C THR A 136 -1.29 -3.90 -3.22
N PRO A 137 -2.08 -3.51 -2.22
CA PRO A 137 -2.46 -2.12 -2.03
C PRO A 137 -1.26 -1.27 -1.63
N VAL A 138 -1.18 -0.07 -2.20
CA VAL A 138 -0.27 0.98 -1.74
C VAL A 138 -1.08 1.89 -0.82
N MET A 139 -0.66 1.94 0.43
CA MET A 139 -1.28 2.68 1.51
C MET A 139 -0.44 3.93 1.79
N PHE A 140 -1.06 5.04 2.12
CA PHE A 140 -0.40 6.23 2.63
C PHE A 140 -0.92 6.55 4.02
N THR A 141 -0.02 6.88 4.93
CA THR A 141 -0.40 7.42 6.23
C THR A 141 0.50 8.56 6.64
N ARG A 142 -0.07 9.50 7.39
CA ARG A 142 0.66 10.55 8.08
C ARG A 142 0.40 10.43 9.57
N VAL A 143 1.44 10.26 10.35
CA VAL A 143 1.36 10.13 11.81
C VAL A 143 2.34 11.07 12.49
N LYS A 144 2.03 11.46 13.72
CA LYS A 144 2.82 12.45 14.49
C LYS A 144 3.86 11.80 15.40
N ASP A 145 3.70 10.52 15.68
CA ASP A 145 4.53 9.77 16.60
C ASP A 145 4.46 8.26 16.31
N ALA A 146 5.35 7.50 16.94
CA ALA A 146 5.43 6.06 16.79
C ALA A 146 4.21 5.30 17.37
N CYS A 147 3.50 5.88 18.34
CA CYS A 147 2.29 5.28 18.92
C CYS A 147 1.14 5.34 17.90
N ALA A 148 0.97 6.46 17.22
CA ALA A 148 0.06 6.61 16.10
C ALA A 148 0.43 5.66 14.95
N MET A 149 1.71 5.51 14.60
CA MET A 149 2.15 4.52 13.60
C MET A 149 1.74 3.10 13.98
N LYS A 150 1.99 2.69 15.24
CA LYS A 150 1.60 1.36 15.74
C LYS A 150 0.09 1.12 15.59
N ARG A 151 -0.74 2.11 15.91
CA ARG A 151 -2.21 2.00 15.75
C ARG A 151 -2.61 1.82 14.30
N VAL A 152 -1.96 2.51 13.36
CA VAL A 152 -2.20 2.32 11.91
C VAL A 152 -1.85 0.89 11.50
N LEU A 153 -0.69 0.38 11.91
CA LEU A 153 -0.29 -1.00 11.57
C LEU A 153 -1.25 -2.03 12.17
N GLN A 154 -1.70 -1.82 13.41
CA GLN A 154 -2.70 -2.69 14.05
C GLN A 154 -4.04 -2.65 13.33
N LEU A 155 -4.50 -1.46 12.93
CA LEU A 155 -5.71 -1.29 12.12
C LEU A 155 -5.63 -2.10 10.83
N LEU A 156 -4.55 -1.95 10.05
CA LEU A 156 -4.39 -2.69 8.79
C LEU A 156 -4.43 -4.21 8.99
N ILE A 157 -3.87 -4.70 10.10
CA ILE A 157 -3.93 -6.13 10.45
C ILE A 157 -5.36 -6.56 10.80
N VAL A 158 -6.10 -5.74 11.55
CA VAL A 158 -7.50 -6.01 11.94
C VAL A 158 -8.42 -6.02 10.73
N GLU A 159 -8.19 -5.12 9.77
CA GLU A 159 -8.89 -5.07 8.48
C GLU A 159 -8.48 -6.20 7.51
N GLU A 160 -7.75 -7.21 7.99
CA GLU A 160 -7.22 -8.34 7.22
C GLU A 160 -6.30 -7.94 6.04
N ILE A 161 -5.79 -6.71 6.03
CA ILE A 161 -4.83 -6.20 5.04
C ILE A 161 -3.43 -6.64 5.46
N HIS A 162 -3.09 -7.89 5.13
CA HIS A 162 -1.82 -8.49 5.57
C HIS A 162 -0.64 -8.28 4.61
N ARG A 163 -0.93 -7.85 3.38
CA ARG A 163 0.02 -7.52 2.30
C ARG A 163 -0.21 -6.09 1.85
N PHE A 164 0.81 -5.25 1.92
CA PHE A 164 0.72 -3.84 1.54
C PHE A 164 2.10 -3.19 1.39
N VAL A 165 2.15 -2.10 0.64
CA VAL A 165 3.23 -1.11 0.74
C VAL A 165 2.70 0.07 1.53
N LEU A 166 3.33 0.40 2.66
CA LEU A 166 3.01 1.58 3.45
C LEU A 166 3.95 2.72 3.08
N VAL A 167 3.41 3.73 2.45
CA VAL A 167 4.08 4.99 2.12
C VAL A 167 3.93 5.95 3.29
N THR A 168 5.04 6.51 3.74
CA THR A 168 5.09 7.51 4.82
C THR A 168 5.84 8.73 4.35
N PRO A 169 5.57 9.94 4.88
CA PRO A 169 6.39 11.10 4.55
C PRO A 169 7.86 10.89 4.96
N THR A 170 8.10 10.47 6.20
CA THR A 170 9.45 10.25 6.75
C THR A 170 9.64 8.88 7.36
N SER A 171 10.88 8.53 7.74
CA SER A 171 11.18 7.27 8.46
C SER A 171 11.10 7.35 9.99
N ARG A 172 10.81 8.53 10.53
CA ARG A 172 10.88 8.84 11.98
C ARG A 172 10.01 7.95 12.87
N HIS A 173 8.89 7.46 12.35
CA HIS A 173 7.83 6.88 13.19
C HIS A 173 7.69 5.36 13.12
N TYR A 174 8.39 4.67 12.21
CA TYR A 174 8.31 3.21 12.09
C TYR A 174 9.60 2.44 12.47
N MET A 175 10.73 3.12 12.65
CA MET A 175 12.00 2.45 13.00
C MET A 175 12.08 1.94 14.45
N GLY A 176 11.05 2.17 15.28
CA GLY A 176 10.97 1.63 16.64
C GLY A 176 10.68 0.12 16.67
N GLY A 177 11.22 -0.60 17.66
CA GLY A 177 11.16 -2.07 17.74
C GLY A 177 9.76 -2.69 17.66
N HIS A 178 8.71 -1.98 18.13
CA HIS A 178 7.33 -2.47 18.06
C HIS A 178 6.71 -2.39 16.66
N CYS A 179 7.09 -1.40 15.85
CA CYS A 179 6.64 -1.29 14.46
C CYS A 179 7.41 -2.29 13.58
N ALA A 180 8.72 -2.45 13.83
CA ALA A 180 9.56 -3.40 13.12
C ALA A 180 9.04 -4.84 13.21
N SER A 181 8.56 -5.29 14.38
CA SER A 181 8.00 -6.64 14.53
C SER A 181 6.73 -6.86 13.70
N LEU A 182 5.83 -5.86 13.63
CA LEU A 182 4.62 -5.90 12.80
C LEU A 182 4.93 -5.86 11.29
N LEU A 183 6.02 -5.21 10.92
CA LEU A 183 6.49 -5.07 9.54
C LEU A 183 7.44 -6.18 9.08
N SER A 184 7.92 -7.04 9.98
CA SER A 184 8.92 -8.08 9.72
C SER A 184 8.55 -9.12 8.65
N ARG A 185 7.31 -9.13 8.16
CA ARG A 185 6.86 -10.02 7.09
C ARG A 185 7.23 -9.42 5.73
N MET A 186 7.86 -10.23 4.88
CA MET A 186 8.30 -9.84 3.51
C MET A 186 7.22 -9.17 2.65
N GLU A 187 5.94 -9.48 2.90
CA GLU A 187 4.79 -8.92 2.16
C GLU A 187 4.32 -7.54 2.67
N ARG A 188 5.01 -6.96 3.65
CA ARG A 188 4.75 -5.65 4.25
C ARG A 188 5.98 -4.79 4.07
N GLN A 189 5.92 -3.84 3.14
CA GLN A 189 7.03 -2.95 2.85
C GLN A 189 6.71 -1.53 3.30
N VAL A 190 7.74 -0.77 3.67
CA VAL A 190 7.61 0.66 3.98
C VAL A 190 8.46 1.47 3.03
N LEU A 191 7.87 2.53 2.48
CA LEU A 191 8.52 3.43 1.53
C LEU A 191 8.44 4.88 2.05
N PRO A 192 9.50 5.39 2.69
CA PRO A 192 9.55 6.77 3.15
C PRO A 192 9.81 7.70 1.97
N LEU A 193 8.94 8.67 1.75
CA LEU A 193 9.03 9.58 0.60
C LEU A 193 10.26 10.47 0.67
N GLU A 194 10.71 10.87 1.87
CA GLU A 194 11.96 11.64 2.04
C GLU A 194 13.23 10.92 1.56
N GLU A 195 13.17 9.59 1.45
CA GLU A 195 14.31 8.75 1.06
C GLU A 195 14.29 8.40 -0.44
N VAL A 196 13.15 8.58 -1.12
CA VAL A 196 12.97 8.14 -2.51
C VAL A 196 12.54 9.26 -3.46
N THR A 197 12.24 10.44 -2.95
CA THR A 197 11.77 11.56 -3.78
C THR A 197 12.60 12.81 -3.61
N GLU A 198 12.53 13.66 -4.62
CA GLU A 198 12.91 15.07 -4.57
C GLU A 198 11.76 15.95 -5.07
N MET A 199 11.85 17.25 -4.78
CA MET A 199 10.88 18.23 -5.28
C MET A 199 11.39 18.83 -6.58
N ASN A 200 10.66 18.61 -7.68
CA ASN A 200 10.86 19.30 -8.93
C ASN A 200 9.81 20.40 -9.06
N GLY A 201 10.18 21.62 -8.69
CA GLY A 201 9.22 22.71 -8.46
C GLY A 201 8.26 22.35 -7.32
N HIS A 202 6.98 22.15 -7.65
CA HIS A 202 5.97 21.75 -6.68
C HIS A 202 5.65 20.25 -6.72
N GLU A 203 6.11 19.49 -7.70
CA GLU A 203 5.75 18.07 -7.84
C GLU A 203 6.84 17.17 -7.23
N PRO A 204 6.46 16.16 -6.42
CA PRO A 204 7.41 15.15 -5.97
C PRO A 204 7.74 14.22 -7.14
N VAL A 205 9.04 13.98 -7.36
CA VAL A 205 9.54 13.04 -8.36
C VAL A 205 10.46 12.02 -7.72
N LEU A 206 10.46 10.79 -8.23
CA LEU A 206 11.40 9.77 -7.77
C LEU A 206 12.82 10.17 -8.18
N THR A 207 13.76 10.13 -7.22
CA THR A 207 15.18 10.18 -7.56
C THR A 207 15.59 8.88 -8.25
N GLU A 208 16.76 8.84 -8.90
CA GLU A 208 17.26 7.60 -9.50
C GLU A 208 17.35 6.46 -8.46
N ALA A 209 17.96 6.73 -7.31
CA ALA A 209 18.04 5.79 -6.19
C ALA A 209 16.65 5.44 -5.63
N GLY A 210 15.73 6.41 -5.58
CA GLY A 210 14.35 6.21 -5.18
C GLY A 210 13.58 5.30 -6.14
N GLY A 211 13.80 5.44 -7.44
CA GLY A 211 13.27 4.57 -8.48
C GLY A 211 13.75 3.14 -8.30
N VAL A 212 15.05 2.92 -8.11
CA VAL A 212 15.61 1.59 -7.82
C VAL A 212 14.98 0.99 -6.55
N ARG A 213 14.87 1.78 -5.48
CA ARG A 213 14.23 1.31 -4.24
C ARG A 213 12.76 0.97 -4.44
N TRP A 214 12.02 1.78 -5.20
CA TRP A 214 10.63 1.49 -5.52
C TRP A 214 10.51 0.18 -6.30
N GLN A 215 11.35 -0.05 -7.31
CA GLN A 215 11.40 -1.32 -8.04
C GLN A 215 11.65 -2.50 -7.12
N ASN A 216 12.65 -2.43 -6.23
CA ASN A 216 12.93 -3.48 -5.26
C ASN A 216 11.74 -3.76 -4.33
N VAL A 217 11.02 -2.71 -3.90
CA VAL A 217 9.79 -2.89 -3.11
C VAL A 217 8.72 -3.62 -3.91
N LYS A 218 8.52 -3.27 -5.19
CA LYS A 218 7.58 -3.96 -6.07
C LYS A 218 7.93 -5.44 -6.25
N GLU A 219 9.20 -5.77 -6.39
CA GLU A 219 9.67 -7.15 -6.45
C GLU A 219 9.42 -7.89 -5.12
N LEU A 220 9.73 -7.27 -3.98
CA LEU A 220 9.53 -7.89 -2.67
C LEU A 220 8.06 -8.20 -2.38
N VAL A 221 7.14 -7.26 -2.66
CA VAL A 221 5.70 -7.44 -2.44
C VAL A 221 4.99 -8.20 -3.55
N GLY A 222 5.53 -8.16 -4.77
CA GLY A 222 5.15 -9.07 -5.85
C GLY A 222 5.47 -10.53 -5.52
N GLY A 223 6.21 -10.75 -4.42
CA GLY A 223 6.94 -11.97 -4.16
C GLY A 223 8.22 -11.88 -4.98
N ALA A 224 9.38 -11.93 -4.30
CA ALA A 224 10.69 -12.12 -4.92
C ALA A 224 10.50 -12.90 -6.20
N THR A 225 10.94 -12.32 -7.33
CA THR A 225 10.98 -12.90 -8.66
C THR A 225 10.39 -14.29 -8.62
N VAL A 226 9.12 -14.46 -9.01
CA VAL A 226 8.79 -15.75 -9.55
C VAL A 226 9.76 -15.87 -10.73
N LEU A 227 10.87 -16.55 -10.50
CA LEU A 227 11.62 -17.24 -11.54
C LEU A 227 10.61 -18.26 -12.05
N GLY A 228 9.74 -17.74 -12.91
CA GLY A 228 8.47 -18.32 -13.23
C GLY A 228 7.55 -17.29 -13.84
N ALA A 229 7.68 -17.23 -15.15
CA ALA A 229 6.79 -16.51 -16.04
C ALA A 229 5.32 -16.73 -15.65
N THR A 230 4.55 -15.66 -15.47
CA THR A 230 3.09 -15.77 -15.54
C THR A 230 2.70 -16.20 -16.95
N PHE A 231 1.67 -17.02 -17.09
CA PHE A 231 1.18 -17.39 -18.41
C PHE A 231 0.63 -16.14 -19.12
N PRO A 232 0.99 -15.86 -20.39
CA PRO A 232 0.45 -14.73 -21.15
C PRO A 232 -0.99 -15.02 -21.60
N THR A 233 -1.91 -15.02 -20.64
CA THR A 233 -3.31 -15.39 -20.85
C THR A 233 -4.04 -14.36 -21.73
N PRO A 234 -4.63 -14.78 -22.87
CA PRO A 234 -5.43 -13.90 -23.70
C PRO A 234 -6.61 -13.29 -22.94
N SER A 235 -6.98 -12.05 -23.28
CA SER A 235 -8.13 -11.38 -22.65
C SER A 235 -9.42 -12.17 -22.87
N GLY A 236 -10.14 -12.44 -21.78
CA GLY A 236 -11.43 -13.15 -21.82
C GLY A 236 -11.34 -14.68 -21.74
N ALA A 237 -10.16 -15.26 -21.58
CA ALA A 237 -10.01 -16.71 -21.39
C ALA A 237 -10.66 -17.19 -20.08
N ASP A 238 -11.27 -18.38 -20.14
CA ASP A 238 -11.84 -19.11 -18.99
C ASP A 238 -11.10 -20.43 -18.74
N TRP A 239 -11.37 -21.10 -17.63
CA TRP A 239 -10.76 -22.37 -17.26
C TRP A 239 -10.97 -23.46 -18.30
N HIS A 240 -12.10 -23.47 -19.00
CA HIS A 240 -12.39 -24.44 -20.06
C HIS A 240 -11.42 -24.33 -21.25
N ASP A 241 -10.78 -23.17 -21.45
CA ASP A 241 -9.82 -22.94 -22.54
C ASP A 241 -8.41 -23.44 -22.20
N LEU A 242 -8.14 -23.73 -20.92
CA LEU A 242 -6.84 -24.19 -20.46
C LEU A 242 -6.66 -25.69 -20.73
N SER A 243 -5.53 -26.02 -21.32
CA SER A 243 -5.03 -27.40 -21.41
C SER A 243 -3.64 -27.51 -20.79
N LEU A 244 -3.47 -28.48 -19.91
CA LEU A 244 -2.21 -28.84 -19.27
C LEU A 244 -1.80 -30.26 -19.69
N VAL A 245 -0.61 -30.40 -20.26
CA VAL A 245 -0.04 -31.70 -20.63
C VAL A 245 1.29 -31.87 -19.91
N PHE A 246 1.32 -32.76 -18.93
CA PHE A 246 2.55 -33.10 -18.23
C PHE A 246 3.43 -33.95 -19.14
N ARG A 247 4.65 -33.49 -19.41
CA ARG A 247 5.63 -34.25 -20.21
C ARG A 247 6.37 -35.25 -19.35
N ASP A 248 6.59 -34.89 -18.09
CA ASP A 248 7.17 -35.72 -17.04
C ASP A 248 6.67 -35.24 -15.67
N GLY A 249 7.23 -35.78 -14.58
CA GLY A 249 6.89 -35.37 -13.22
C GLY A 249 7.31 -33.95 -12.82
N HIS A 250 8.00 -33.19 -13.68
CA HIS A 250 8.63 -31.90 -13.36
C HIS A 250 8.28 -30.77 -14.34
N THR A 251 7.76 -31.09 -15.52
CA THR A 251 7.44 -30.13 -16.58
C THR A 251 6.04 -30.32 -17.12
N VAL A 252 5.36 -29.19 -17.34
CA VAL A 252 4.01 -29.13 -17.90
C VAL A 252 3.98 -28.16 -19.06
N MET A 253 3.36 -28.57 -20.15
CA MET A 253 3.03 -27.71 -21.28
C MET A 253 1.62 -27.16 -21.07
N ALA A 254 1.50 -25.84 -20.95
CA ALA A 254 0.23 -25.17 -20.83
C ALA A 254 -0.16 -24.50 -22.15
N SER A 255 -1.44 -24.54 -22.49
CA SER A 255 -1.97 -23.83 -23.66
C SER A 255 -3.34 -23.24 -23.41
N ILE A 256 -3.55 -22.02 -23.94
CA ILE A 256 -4.84 -21.31 -23.98
C ILE A 256 -4.92 -20.63 -25.36
N GLY A 257 -5.88 -21.03 -26.19
CA GLY A 257 -6.00 -20.53 -27.57
C GLY A 257 -4.72 -20.77 -28.38
N SER A 258 -4.13 -19.71 -28.93
CA SER A 258 -2.87 -19.78 -29.71
C SER A 258 -1.60 -19.75 -28.86
N VAL A 259 -1.71 -19.48 -27.56
CA VAL A 259 -0.55 -19.39 -26.65
C VAL A 259 -0.24 -20.79 -26.13
N ARG A 260 1.02 -21.21 -26.26
CA ARG A 260 1.50 -22.53 -25.81
C ARG A 260 2.91 -22.41 -25.28
N GLU A 261 3.09 -22.67 -23.99
CA GLU A 261 4.37 -22.53 -23.29
C GLU A 261 4.63 -23.72 -22.35
N THR A 262 5.90 -23.97 -22.04
CA THR A 262 6.31 -25.05 -21.13
C THR A 262 6.85 -24.45 -19.84
N TYR A 263 6.44 -25.01 -18.71
CA TYR A 263 6.80 -24.55 -17.37
C TYR A 263 7.24 -25.70 -16.49
N THR A 264 8.13 -25.41 -15.56
CA THR A 264 8.52 -26.29 -14.47
C THR A 264 7.71 -26.00 -13.20
N PHE A 265 7.84 -26.87 -12.19
CA PHE A 265 7.32 -26.61 -10.86
C PHE A 265 7.91 -25.34 -10.20
N GLN A 266 9.13 -24.94 -10.57
CA GLN A 266 9.73 -23.69 -10.10
C GLN A 266 9.03 -22.50 -10.75
N ASP A 267 8.77 -22.59 -12.05
CA ASP A 267 8.13 -21.53 -12.81
C ASP A 267 6.70 -21.24 -12.31
N MET A 268 5.97 -22.28 -11.92
CA MET A 268 4.62 -22.11 -11.37
C MET A 268 4.60 -21.79 -9.86
N GLY A 269 5.76 -21.53 -9.25
CA GLY A 269 5.89 -21.23 -7.83
C GLY A 269 5.48 -22.39 -6.91
N MET A 270 5.62 -23.63 -7.38
CA MET A 270 5.26 -24.88 -6.69
C MET A 270 6.49 -25.70 -6.28
N VAL A 271 7.51 -25.02 -5.76
CA VAL A 271 8.77 -25.59 -5.29
C VAL A 271 8.85 -25.60 -3.75
N ASN A 272 9.34 -26.70 -3.19
CA ASN A 272 9.75 -26.74 -1.79
C ASN A 272 11.11 -26.04 -1.65
N ARG A 273 11.13 -24.89 -0.96
CA ARG A 273 12.33 -24.05 -0.84
C ARG A 273 13.52 -24.72 -0.15
N ASN A 274 13.27 -25.73 0.69
CA ASN A 274 14.33 -26.40 1.43
C ASN A 274 15.03 -27.48 0.60
N THR A 275 14.28 -28.16 -0.28
CA THR A 275 14.76 -29.31 -1.05
C THR A 275 14.92 -29.03 -2.54
N LEU A 276 14.38 -27.90 -3.02
CA LEU A 276 14.28 -27.52 -4.43
C LEU A 276 13.55 -28.54 -5.32
N THR A 277 12.72 -29.38 -4.70
CA THR A 277 11.87 -30.39 -5.37
C THR A 277 10.43 -29.86 -5.51
N PRO A 278 9.57 -30.52 -6.32
CA PRO A 278 8.15 -30.20 -6.34
C PRO A 278 7.53 -30.23 -4.95
N ASP A 279 6.66 -29.27 -4.65
CA ASP A 279 5.88 -29.27 -3.42
C ASP A 279 4.58 -30.06 -3.54
N GLU A 280 3.84 -30.15 -2.44
CA GLU A 280 2.59 -30.93 -2.36
C GLU A 280 1.49 -30.41 -3.30
N GLN A 281 1.58 -29.19 -3.84
CA GLN A 281 0.58 -28.65 -4.76
C GLN A 281 0.90 -29.06 -6.20
N TRP A 282 2.18 -29.07 -6.58
CA TRP A 282 2.61 -29.64 -7.86
C TRP A 282 2.27 -31.13 -7.93
N GLN A 283 2.60 -31.88 -6.87
CA GLN A 283 2.25 -33.30 -6.78
C GLN A 283 0.75 -33.54 -6.92
N LEU A 284 -0.07 -32.74 -6.23
CA LEU A 284 -1.52 -32.85 -6.37
C LEU A 284 -2.00 -32.53 -7.79
N LEU A 285 -1.42 -31.55 -8.47
CA LEU A 285 -1.74 -31.23 -9.86
C LEU A 285 -1.35 -32.39 -10.79
N TYR A 286 -0.20 -33.02 -10.57
CA TYR A 286 0.22 -34.20 -11.30
C TYR A 286 -0.74 -35.39 -11.09
N HIS A 287 -1.24 -35.61 -9.86
CA HIS A 287 -2.24 -36.65 -9.61
C HIS A 287 -3.57 -36.39 -10.33
N PHE A 288 -3.98 -35.12 -10.49
CA PHE A 288 -5.10 -34.81 -11.38
C PHE A 288 -4.79 -35.23 -12.82
N ALA A 289 -3.55 -35.09 -13.30
CA ALA A 289 -3.16 -35.52 -14.65
C ALA A 289 -3.17 -37.05 -14.80
N GLU A 290 -2.71 -37.80 -13.79
CA GLU A 290 -2.74 -39.27 -13.76
C GLU A 290 -4.17 -39.81 -13.89
N GLU A 291 -5.14 -39.11 -13.30
CA GLU A 291 -6.55 -39.49 -13.29
C GLU A 291 -7.40 -38.62 -14.25
N MET A 292 -6.80 -38.08 -15.31
CA MET A 292 -7.49 -37.38 -16.41
C MET A 292 -8.42 -36.24 -15.96
N GLY A 293 -7.99 -35.49 -14.95
CA GLY A 293 -8.69 -34.33 -14.38
C GLY A 293 -9.65 -34.66 -13.25
N VAL A 294 -9.82 -35.93 -12.87
CA VAL A 294 -10.72 -36.34 -11.79
C VAL A 294 -9.91 -36.79 -10.59
N PHE A 295 -10.28 -36.34 -9.38
CA PHE A 295 -9.62 -36.77 -8.14
C PHE A 295 -10.66 -37.01 -7.05
N THR A 296 -10.84 -38.26 -6.65
CA THR A 296 -11.90 -38.72 -5.73
C THR A 296 -11.34 -39.24 -4.41
N TRP A 297 -12.22 -39.59 -3.47
CA TRP A 297 -11.82 -40.28 -2.24
C TRP A 297 -11.31 -41.71 -2.46
N ARG A 298 -11.49 -42.28 -3.66
CA ARG A 298 -11.03 -43.62 -4.04
C ARG A 298 -9.70 -43.59 -4.80
N SER A 299 -9.25 -42.41 -5.19
CA SER A 299 -7.98 -42.17 -5.87
C SER A 299 -6.81 -42.68 -5.03
N GLN A 300 -5.76 -43.19 -5.69
CA GLN A 300 -4.62 -43.81 -5.02
C GLN A 300 -3.95 -42.88 -4.00
N HIS A 301 -3.96 -41.58 -4.28
CA HIS A 301 -3.33 -40.55 -3.46
C HIS A 301 -4.33 -39.76 -2.58
N ALA A 302 -5.53 -40.31 -2.36
CA ALA A 302 -6.56 -39.67 -1.55
C ALA A 302 -6.11 -39.49 -0.09
N ASP A 303 -6.13 -38.24 0.38
CA ASP A 303 -5.84 -37.85 1.76
C ASP A 303 -6.80 -36.72 2.16
N HIS A 304 -7.30 -36.74 3.40
CA HIS A 304 -8.09 -35.64 3.95
C HIS A 304 -7.39 -34.27 3.86
N ARG A 305 -6.05 -34.23 3.91
CA ARG A 305 -5.24 -33.02 3.72
C ARG A 305 -5.41 -32.41 2.32
N ASN A 306 -5.83 -33.21 1.34
CA ASN A 306 -6.02 -32.75 -0.04
C ASN A 306 -7.12 -31.69 -0.15
N LYS A 307 -8.08 -31.61 0.79
CA LYS A 307 -9.03 -30.48 0.84
C LYS A 307 -8.33 -29.12 0.91
N LYS A 308 -7.35 -29.01 1.82
CA LYS A 308 -6.58 -27.77 2.04
C LYS A 308 -5.56 -27.56 0.92
N ARG A 309 -4.88 -28.63 0.47
CA ARG A 309 -3.92 -28.57 -0.65
C ARG A 309 -4.60 -28.13 -1.96
N LYS A 310 -5.79 -28.65 -2.28
CA LYS A 310 -6.63 -28.24 -3.42
C LYS A 310 -6.98 -26.75 -3.35
N GLY A 311 -7.32 -26.23 -2.16
CA GLY A 311 -7.55 -24.80 -1.96
C GLY A 311 -6.34 -23.94 -2.32
N ARG A 312 -5.14 -24.35 -1.88
CA ARG A 312 -3.87 -23.67 -2.20
C ARG A 312 -3.51 -23.80 -3.68
N LEU A 313 -3.67 -25.00 -4.26
CA LEU A 313 -3.45 -25.26 -5.68
C LEU A 313 -4.34 -24.35 -6.54
N ALA A 314 -5.64 -24.28 -6.23
CA ALA A 314 -6.58 -23.39 -6.91
C ALA A 314 -6.14 -21.91 -6.85
N SER A 315 -5.61 -21.47 -5.70
CA SER A 315 -5.09 -20.11 -5.56
C SER A 315 -3.86 -19.85 -6.42
N ARG A 316 -2.96 -20.83 -6.53
CA ARG A 316 -1.74 -20.70 -7.34
C ARG A 316 -2.04 -20.73 -8.83
N LEU A 317 -2.92 -21.63 -9.28
CA LEU A 317 -3.37 -21.67 -10.67
C LEU A 317 -4.02 -20.35 -11.08
N ARG A 318 -4.91 -19.78 -10.24
CA ARG A 318 -5.49 -18.45 -10.47
C ARG A 318 -4.41 -17.38 -10.62
N ALA A 319 -3.42 -17.37 -9.73
CA ALA A 319 -2.36 -16.37 -9.76
C ALA A 319 -1.46 -16.51 -11.00
N PHE A 320 -1.20 -17.75 -11.44
CA PHE A 320 -0.31 -18.04 -12.56
C PHE A 320 -0.97 -17.77 -13.92
N PHE A 321 -2.24 -18.16 -14.09
CA PHE A 321 -2.98 -17.99 -15.34
C PHE A 321 -3.83 -16.72 -15.38
N GLY A 322 -4.01 -15.99 -14.28
CA GLY A 322 -4.83 -14.77 -14.26
C GLY A 322 -6.33 -14.98 -14.55
N ILE A 323 -6.81 -16.23 -14.56
CA ILE A 323 -8.22 -16.57 -14.81
C ILE A 323 -9.00 -16.49 -13.49
N THR A 324 -10.14 -15.80 -13.49
CA THR A 324 -11.03 -15.68 -12.32
C THR A 324 -11.85 -16.97 -12.09
N GLY A 325 -12.39 -17.17 -10.89
CA GLY A 325 -13.21 -18.35 -10.58
C GLY A 325 -12.42 -19.54 -9.99
N ASN A 326 -13.12 -20.63 -9.67
CA ASN A 326 -12.51 -21.81 -9.07
C ASN A 326 -12.20 -22.85 -10.17
N PRO A 327 -10.93 -23.23 -10.38
CA PRO A 327 -10.54 -24.18 -11.42
C PRO A 327 -11.00 -25.62 -11.17
N PHE A 328 -11.60 -25.91 -10.02
CA PHE A 328 -12.07 -27.25 -9.66
C PHE A 328 -13.55 -27.25 -9.24
N ALA A 329 -14.35 -28.11 -9.85
CA ALA A 329 -15.73 -28.40 -9.49
C ALA A 329 -15.80 -29.54 -8.46
N TYR A 330 -16.87 -29.57 -7.64
CA TYR A 330 -17.12 -30.68 -6.72
C TYR A 330 -17.96 -31.75 -7.39
N ARG A 331 -17.50 -33.01 -7.35
CA ARG A 331 -18.25 -34.15 -7.88
C ARG A 331 -19.10 -34.80 -6.79
N ARG A 332 -20.43 -34.83 -6.99
CA ARG A 332 -21.39 -35.33 -5.99
C ARG A 332 -21.56 -36.85 -6.01
N GLU A 333 -21.36 -37.50 -7.16
CA GLU A 333 -21.69 -38.92 -7.36
C GLU A 333 -20.72 -39.85 -6.63
N ASP A 334 -19.44 -39.55 -6.71
CA ASP A 334 -18.31 -40.36 -6.22
C ASP A 334 -17.52 -39.64 -5.11
N GLY A 335 -17.83 -38.36 -4.88
CA GLY A 335 -17.18 -37.52 -3.88
C GLY A 335 -15.75 -37.18 -4.28
N GLY A 336 -15.47 -35.89 -4.49
CA GLY A 336 -14.14 -35.46 -4.91
C GLY A 336 -14.18 -34.15 -5.67
N TRP A 337 -13.19 -33.97 -6.54
CA TRP A 337 -13.07 -32.79 -7.38
C TRP A 337 -12.75 -33.15 -8.82
N GLU A 338 -13.16 -32.29 -9.72
CA GLU A 338 -12.85 -32.36 -11.15
C GLU A 338 -12.24 -31.03 -11.58
N ALA A 339 -11.15 -31.09 -12.34
CA ALA A 339 -10.59 -29.94 -13.01
C ALA A 339 -11.57 -29.48 -14.11
N ILE A 340 -11.88 -28.18 -14.12
CA ILE A 340 -12.71 -27.56 -15.17
C ILE A 340 -11.93 -27.46 -16.50
N PHE A 341 -10.60 -27.41 -16.40
CA PHE A 341 -9.65 -27.37 -17.50
C PHE A 341 -9.21 -28.77 -17.92
N ASN A 342 -8.69 -28.92 -19.14
CA ASN A 342 -8.14 -30.19 -19.61
C ASN A 342 -6.77 -30.46 -18.98
N ILE A 343 -6.56 -31.65 -18.41
CA ILE A 343 -5.27 -32.05 -17.85
C ILE A 343 -5.00 -33.53 -18.09
N ARG A 344 -3.78 -33.86 -18.51
CA ARG A 344 -3.32 -35.24 -18.79
C ARG A 344 -1.80 -35.38 -18.76
N ILE A 345 -1.34 -36.63 -18.77
CA ILE A 345 0.07 -36.98 -19.01
C ILE A 345 0.28 -37.21 -20.51
N GLU A 346 1.44 -36.80 -21.03
CA GLU A 346 1.89 -37.10 -22.39
C GLU A 346 2.13 -38.61 -22.52
N SER A 347 1.34 -39.26 -23.38
CA SER A 347 1.31 -40.71 -23.60
C SER A 347 2.42 -41.21 -24.51
#